data_AF-A0A1F8J030-F1
#
_entry.id   AF-A0A1F8J030-F1
#
_cell.length_a   1.000
_cell.length_b   1.000
_cell.length_c   1.000
_cell.angle_alpha   90.00
_cell.angle_beta   90.00
_cell.angle_gamma   90.00
#
_symmetry.space_group_name_H-M   'P 1'
#
loop_
_entity.id
_entity.type
_entity.pdbx_description
1 polymer ?
#
loop_
_entity_poly.entity_id
_entity_poly.type
_entity_poly.pdbx_seq_one_letter_code
_entity_poly.pdbx_strand_id
1 'polypeptide(L)'
;MSSQLTHNQSQSIEILLDHILRIQGNKIITLVIGSHPFTIDIKANGQIGYHVGHKQLFIAKLHRALVEGGGMTIRQFLSISVSRKLKNREKGWLPEKTLYGVAFQNGEWVGLEAEAMQQAHETDSSTEEPLPREEGVHYQTFPIC
;
A
#
# COMPACT_ATOMS: atom_id res chain seq x y z
N MET A 1 10.60 23.55 -19.75
CA MET A 1 10.67 23.13 -18.33
C MET A 1 9.64 22.06 -17.96
N SER A 2 8.40 22.07 -18.51
CA SER A 2 7.36 21.08 -18.19
C SER A 2 7.65 19.64 -18.65
N SER A 3 8.33 19.43 -19.79
CA SER A 3 8.60 18.09 -20.35
C SER A 3 9.62 17.26 -19.57
N GLN A 4 10.52 17.91 -18.83
CA GLN A 4 11.58 17.24 -18.06
C GLN A 4 11.05 16.75 -16.71
N LEU A 5 10.13 17.52 -16.10
CA LEU A 5 9.40 17.14 -14.88
C LEU A 5 8.51 15.90 -15.11
N THR A 6 7.76 15.85 -16.22
CA THR A 6 6.90 14.71 -16.53
C THR A 6 7.69 13.44 -16.84
N HIS A 7 8.86 13.57 -17.47
CA HIS A 7 9.77 12.46 -17.72
C HIS A 7 10.32 11.87 -16.41
N ASN A 8 10.81 12.72 -15.50
CA ASN A 8 11.33 12.28 -14.20
C ASN A 8 10.25 11.62 -13.32
N GLN A 9 9.01 12.14 -13.36
CA GLN A 9 7.89 11.53 -12.63
C GLN A 9 7.52 10.15 -13.17
N SER A 10 7.57 9.96 -14.50
CA SER A 10 7.28 8.66 -15.12
C SER A 10 8.32 7.61 -14.70
N GLN A 11 9.61 7.98 -14.74
CA GLN A 11 10.69 7.12 -14.27
C GLN A 11 10.57 6.80 -12.77
N SER A 12 10.22 7.79 -11.95
CA SER A 12 10.00 7.60 -10.51
C SER A 12 8.88 6.60 -10.21
N ILE A 13 7.79 6.65 -10.99
CA ILE A 13 6.67 5.69 -10.87
C ILE A 13 7.08 4.28 -11.32
N GLU A 14 7.85 4.16 -12.40
CA GLU A 14 8.37 2.87 -12.85
C GLU A 14 9.24 2.22 -11.76
N ILE A 15 10.12 2.98 -11.13
CA ILE A 15 10.95 2.51 -10.00
C ILE A 15 10.06 2.05 -8.83
N LEU A 16 9.07 2.87 -8.45
CA LEU A 16 8.13 2.51 -7.39
C LEU A 16 7.37 1.21 -7.70
N LEU A 17 6.89 1.05 -8.94
CA LEU A 17 6.19 -0.16 -9.37
C LEU A 17 7.11 -1.38 -9.31
N ASP A 18 8.38 -1.25 -9.69
CA ASP A 18 9.35 -2.33 -9.59
C ASP A 18 9.54 -2.78 -8.14
N HIS A 19 9.67 -1.85 -7.18
CA HIS A 19 9.73 -2.19 -5.76
C HIS A 19 8.46 -2.92 -5.29
N ILE A 20 7.27 -2.43 -5.67
CA ILE A 20 5.99 -3.07 -5.31
C ILE A 20 5.90 -4.49 -5.89
N LEU A 21 6.35 -4.70 -7.13
CA LEU A 21 6.29 -6.00 -7.80
C LEU A 21 7.28 -7.01 -7.23
N ARG A 22 8.42 -6.54 -6.67
CA ARG A 22 9.39 -7.40 -5.97
C ARG A 22 8.87 -7.95 -4.64
N ILE A 23 7.91 -7.27 -4.00
CA ILE A 23 7.22 -7.81 -2.82
C ILE A 23 6.46 -9.06 -3.24
N GLN A 24 6.81 -10.21 -2.67
CA GLN A 24 6.27 -11.50 -3.08
C GLN A 24 4.79 -11.68 -2.73
N GLY A 25 4.12 -12.61 -3.42
CA GLY A 25 2.75 -13.01 -3.09
C GLY A 25 1.67 -12.02 -3.52
N ASN A 26 0.42 -12.36 -3.17
CA ASN A 26 -0.74 -11.54 -3.48
C ASN A 26 -0.77 -10.30 -2.59
N LYS A 27 -1.13 -9.17 -3.18
CA LYS A 27 -1.17 -7.87 -2.51
C LYS A 27 -2.48 -7.15 -2.81
N ILE A 28 -2.93 -6.36 -1.84
CA ILE A 28 -3.90 -5.29 -2.06
C ILE A 28 -3.20 -3.97 -1.81
N ILE A 29 -3.30 -3.06 -2.78
CA ILE A 29 -2.82 -1.69 -2.66
C ILE A 29 -4.01 -0.79 -2.34
N THR A 30 -3.91 0.04 -1.31
CA THR A 30 -4.84 1.12 -1.03
C THR A 30 -4.09 2.44 -1.10
N LEU A 31 -4.41 3.27 -2.08
CA LEU A 31 -3.87 4.62 -2.26
C LEU A 31 -4.95 5.64 -1.88
N VAL A 32 -4.59 6.62 -1.06
CA VAL A 32 -5.48 7.69 -0.61
C VAL A 32 -4.90 9.03 -1.03
N ILE A 33 -5.67 9.80 -1.79
CA ILE A 33 -5.34 11.17 -2.22
C ILE A 33 -6.44 12.10 -1.69
N GLY A 34 -6.10 12.94 -0.72
CA GLY A 34 -7.11 13.67 0.07
C GLY A 34 -8.06 12.70 0.76
N SER A 35 -9.37 12.81 0.49
CA SER A 35 -10.42 11.91 0.99
C SER A 35 -10.81 10.79 0.03
N HIS A 36 -10.07 10.57 -1.06
CA HIS A 36 -10.46 9.65 -2.13
C HIS A 36 -9.62 8.37 -2.10
N PRO A 37 -10.13 7.26 -1.52
CA PRO A 37 -9.45 5.98 -1.58
C PRO A 37 -9.58 5.34 -2.96
N PHE A 38 -8.49 4.71 -3.41
CA PHE A 38 -8.42 3.85 -4.59
C PHE A 38 -7.77 2.53 -4.18
N THR A 39 -8.36 1.40 -4.57
CA THR A 39 -7.85 0.07 -4.23
C THR A 39 -7.63 -0.77 -5.48
N ILE A 40 -6.54 -1.51 -5.51
CA ILE A 40 -6.21 -2.43 -6.60
C ILE A 40 -5.47 -3.67 -6.09
N ASP A 41 -5.81 -4.83 -6.64
CA ASP A 41 -5.12 -6.09 -6.36
C ASP A 41 -3.87 -6.26 -7.25
N ILE A 42 -2.81 -6.83 -6.70
CA ILE A 42 -1.64 -7.30 -7.44
C ILE A 42 -1.42 -8.77 -7.10
N LYS A 43 -1.54 -9.65 -8.09
CA LYS A 43 -1.34 -11.09 -7.89
C LYS A 43 0.15 -11.43 -7.71
N ALA A 44 0.42 -12.61 -7.17
CA ALA A 44 1.77 -13.13 -7.00
C ALA A 44 2.60 -13.20 -8.30
N ASN A 45 1.94 -13.35 -9.46
CA ASN A 45 2.58 -13.35 -10.78
C ASN A 45 2.83 -11.93 -11.34
N GLY A 46 2.57 -10.87 -10.57
CA GLY A 46 2.74 -9.48 -10.99
C GLY A 46 1.56 -8.90 -11.78
N GLN A 47 0.47 -9.64 -11.99
CA GLN A 47 -0.73 -9.09 -12.64
C GLN A 47 -1.35 -7.99 -11.77
N ILE A 48 -1.46 -6.77 -12.32
CA ILE A 48 -2.06 -5.60 -11.68
C ILE A 48 -3.52 -5.47 -12.11
N GLY A 49 -4.44 -5.64 -11.16
CA GLY A 49 -5.88 -5.61 -11.39
C GLY A 49 -6.42 -6.80 -12.21
N TYR A 50 -7.74 -6.81 -12.42
CA TYR A 50 -8.45 -7.91 -13.11
C TYR A 50 -8.99 -7.53 -14.49
N HIS A 51 -9.07 -6.24 -14.83
CA HIS A 51 -9.51 -5.77 -16.15
C HIS A 51 -8.39 -5.07 -16.92
N VAL A 52 -8.54 -5.08 -18.25
CA VAL A 52 -7.74 -4.26 -19.16
C VAL A 52 -7.90 -2.79 -18.77
N GLY A 53 -6.78 -2.07 -18.64
CA GLY A 53 -6.77 -0.65 -18.22
C GLY A 53 -6.50 -0.43 -16.73
N HIS A 54 -6.61 -1.44 -15.87
CA HIS A 54 -6.37 -1.25 -14.42
C HIS A 54 -4.94 -0.82 -14.10
N LYS A 55 -3.94 -1.38 -14.82
CA LYS A 55 -2.55 -0.94 -14.69
C LYS A 55 -2.39 0.53 -15.05
N GLN A 56 -2.97 0.96 -16.17
CA GLN A 56 -2.92 2.35 -16.64
C GLN A 56 -3.64 3.30 -15.68
N LEU A 57 -4.80 2.90 -15.15
CA LEU A 57 -5.51 3.65 -14.13
C LEU A 57 -4.68 3.78 -12.85
N PHE A 58 -4.04 2.70 -12.40
CA PHE A 58 -3.17 2.76 -11.23
C PHE A 58 -1.97 3.70 -11.44
N ILE A 59 -1.31 3.63 -12.59
CA ILE A 59 -0.23 4.57 -12.97
C ILE A 59 -0.73 6.02 -12.95
N ALA A 60 -1.91 6.30 -13.54
CA ALA A 60 -2.49 7.64 -13.52
C ALA A 60 -2.77 8.13 -12.09
N LYS A 61 -3.20 7.24 -11.20
CA LYS A 61 -3.41 7.56 -9.78
C LYS A 61 -2.08 7.84 -9.06
N LEU A 62 -1.01 7.13 -9.37
CA LEU A 62 0.33 7.40 -8.83
C LEU A 62 0.86 8.77 -9.29
N HIS A 63 0.69 9.13 -10.57
CA HIS A 63 1.01 10.46 -11.06
C HIS A 63 0.24 11.54 -10.29
N ARG A 64 -1.05 11.34 -10.10
CA ARG A 64 -1.88 12.25 -9.32
C ARG A 64 -1.37 12.38 -7.87
N ALA A 65 -0.99 11.27 -7.24
CA ALA A 65 -0.45 11.27 -5.88
C ALA A 65 0.88 12.03 -5.77
N LEU A 66 1.77 11.94 -6.77
CA LEU A 66 3.00 12.75 -6.78
C LEU A 66 2.70 14.26 -6.80
N VAL A 67 1.65 14.68 -7.50
CA VAL A 67 1.28 16.09 -7.63
C VAL A 67 0.50 16.60 -6.42
N GLU A 68 -0.51 15.85 -5.97
CA GLU A 68 -1.44 16.27 -4.92
C GLU A 68 -1.03 15.83 -3.51
N GLY A 69 -0.06 14.93 -3.41
CA GLY A 69 0.28 14.24 -2.17
C GLY A 69 -0.70 13.12 -1.82
N GLY A 70 -0.32 12.29 -0.85
CA GLY A 70 -1.15 11.18 -0.40
C GLY A 70 -0.37 10.09 0.33
N GLY A 71 -1.08 9.03 0.68
CA GLY A 71 -0.51 7.86 1.34
C GLY A 71 -0.96 6.57 0.65
N MET A 72 -0.08 5.58 0.59
CA MET A 72 -0.37 4.28 0.04
C MET A 72 0.05 3.18 1.00
N THR A 73 -0.89 2.27 1.28
CA THR A 73 -0.65 1.05 2.03
C THR A 73 -0.59 -0.14 1.06
N ILE A 74 0.42 -0.99 1.26
CA ILE A 74 0.62 -2.23 0.52
C ILE A 74 0.41 -3.37 1.50
N ARG A 75 -0.68 -4.12 1.32
CA ARG A 75 -1.02 -5.28 2.15
C ARG A 75 -0.64 -6.56 1.43
N GLN A 76 0.41 -7.23 1.88
CA GLN A 76 0.85 -8.53 1.39
C GLN A 76 0.20 -9.65 2.21
N PHE A 77 -0.39 -10.65 1.55
CA PHE A 77 -0.94 -11.83 2.20
C PHE A 77 0.12 -12.94 2.30
N LEU A 78 0.34 -13.45 3.51
CA LEU A 78 1.27 -14.54 3.77
C LEU A 78 0.56 -15.89 3.63
N SER A 79 1.35 -16.95 3.38
CA SER A 79 0.82 -18.32 3.28
C SER A 79 0.50 -18.96 4.64
N ILE A 80 0.86 -18.29 5.73
CA ILE A 80 0.53 -18.69 7.10
C ILE A 80 -0.78 -18.04 7.53
N SER A 81 -1.56 -18.76 8.32
CA SER A 81 -2.85 -18.31 8.83
C SER A 81 -2.94 -18.50 10.33
N VAL A 82 -3.64 -17.61 11.00
CA VAL A 82 -3.92 -17.68 12.44
C VAL A 82 -5.39 -17.97 12.67
N SER A 83 -5.67 -18.83 13.65
CA SER A 83 -7.03 -19.13 14.09
C SER A 83 -7.55 -17.97 14.94
N ARG A 84 -8.69 -17.38 14.56
CA ARG A 84 -9.37 -16.33 15.33
C ARG A 84 -10.84 -16.60 15.53
N LYS A 85 -11.38 -16.05 16.62
CA LYS A 85 -12.83 -16.00 16.83
C LYS A 85 -13.41 -14.95 15.89
N LEU A 86 -14.26 -15.37 14.95
CA LEU A 86 -14.95 -14.43 14.06
C LEU A 86 -16.25 -13.98 14.74
N LYS A 87 -16.72 -12.75 14.46
CA LYS A 87 -17.94 -12.19 15.10
C LYS A 87 -19.14 -13.15 15.04
N ASN A 88 -19.22 -14.02 14.03
CA ASN A 88 -20.32 -14.96 13.79
C ASN A 88 -19.90 -16.44 13.69
N ARG A 89 -18.67 -16.83 14.08
CA ARG A 89 -18.21 -18.24 14.08
C ARG A 89 -17.25 -18.49 15.24
N GLU A 90 -17.28 -19.71 15.81
CA GLU A 90 -16.40 -20.09 16.93
C GLU A 90 -14.92 -19.89 16.61
N LYS A 91 -14.47 -20.30 15.41
CA LYS A 91 -13.11 -20.06 14.89
C LYS A 91 -13.12 -19.93 13.37
N GLY A 92 -12.23 -19.10 12.84
CA GLY A 92 -11.91 -18.98 11.42
C GLY A 92 -10.42 -18.74 11.23
N TRP A 93 -9.88 -19.22 10.11
CA TRP A 93 -8.48 -19.03 9.77
C TRP A 93 -8.36 -17.81 8.87
N LEU A 94 -7.59 -16.82 9.33
CA LEU A 94 -7.28 -15.62 8.56
C LEU A 94 -5.79 -15.64 8.22
N PRO A 95 -5.42 -15.35 6.95
CA PRO A 95 -4.02 -15.24 6.58
C PRO A 95 -3.38 -14.10 7.36
N GLU A 96 -2.15 -14.32 7.81
CA GLU A 96 -1.33 -13.21 8.30
C GLU A 96 -0.99 -12.28 7.14
N LYS A 97 -0.71 -11.02 7.47
CA LYS A 97 -0.41 -10.00 6.48
C LYS A 97 0.76 -9.13 6.90
N THR A 98 1.57 -8.75 5.92
CA THR A 98 2.57 -7.70 6.07
C THR A 98 2.05 -6.40 5.49
N LEU A 99 2.20 -5.30 6.21
CA LEU A 99 1.88 -3.96 5.75
C LEU A 99 3.15 -3.16 5.51
N TYR A 100 3.23 -2.52 4.35
CA TYR A 100 4.22 -1.52 4.00
C TYR A 100 3.52 -0.21 3.65
N GLY A 101 4.23 0.90 3.79
CA GLY A 101 3.70 2.23 3.54
C GLY A 101 4.56 3.03 2.57
N VAL A 102 3.92 3.89 1.80
CA VAL A 102 4.58 4.89 0.95
C VAL A 102 3.85 6.21 1.13
N ALA A 103 4.58 7.28 1.42
CA ALA A 103 4.06 8.65 1.44
C ALA A 103 4.41 9.35 0.12
N PHE A 104 3.49 10.16 -0.40
CA PHE A 104 3.71 11.02 -1.54
C PHE A 104 3.69 12.47 -1.08
N GLN A 105 4.77 13.19 -1.31
CA GLN A 105 4.93 14.58 -0.89
C GLN A 105 5.92 15.30 -1.81
N ASN A 106 5.65 16.57 -2.10
CA ASN A 106 6.54 17.46 -2.85
C ASN A 106 7.00 16.91 -4.22
N GLY A 107 6.15 16.16 -4.94
CA GLY A 107 6.53 15.59 -6.24
C GLY A 107 7.29 14.27 -6.16
N GLU A 108 7.51 13.73 -4.97
CA GLU A 108 8.29 12.51 -4.71
C GLU A 108 7.49 11.50 -3.90
N TRP A 109 7.98 10.26 -3.87
CA TRP A 109 7.49 9.22 -2.97
C TRP A 109 8.60 8.81 -2.00
N VAL A 110 8.22 8.46 -0.78
CA VAL A 110 9.11 8.01 0.29
C VAL A 110 8.54 6.74 0.89
N GLY A 111 9.34 5.68 0.95
CA GLY A 111 8.99 4.47 1.67
C GLY A 111 8.94 4.72 3.17
N LEU A 112 7.92 4.22 3.86
CA LEU A 112 7.79 4.36 5.30
C LEU A 112 8.58 3.26 6.03
N GLU A 113 9.13 3.64 7.18
CA GLU A 113 9.70 2.71 8.15
C GLU A 113 8.61 1.89 8.86
N ALA A 114 8.98 0.71 9.36
CA ALA A 114 8.07 -0.18 10.07
C ALA A 114 7.36 0.50 11.26
N GLU A 115 8.08 1.32 12.02
CA GLU A 115 7.54 2.03 13.19
C GLU A 115 6.51 3.09 12.79
N ALA A 116 6.80 3.89 11.76
CA ALA A 116 5.86 4.88 11.23
C ALA A 116 4.60 4.21 10.67
N MET A 117 4.77 3.07 10.01
CA MET A 117 3.66 2.25 9.49
C MET A 117 2.77 1.72 10.63
N GLN A 118 3.40 1.24 11.71
CA GLN A 118 2.71 0.77 12.91
C GLN A 118 1.93 1.91 13.57
N GLN A 119 2.59 3.04 13.82
CA GLN A 119 1.97 4.20 14.46
C GLN A 119 0.72 4.66 13.69
N ALA A 120 0.80 4.74 12.35
CA ALA A 120 -0.32 5.13 11.51
C ALA A 120 -1.52 4.16 11.57
N HIS A 121 -1.33 2.91 12.02
CA HIS A 121 -2.39 1.90 12.15
C HIS A 121 -2.84 1.67 13.60
N GLU A 122 -2.11 2.22 14.56
CA GLU A 122 -2.39 2.15 16.00
C GLU A 122 -2.86 3.51 16.54
N THR A 123 -3.25 4.44 15.67
CA THR A 123 -3.79 5.76 16.02
C THR A 123 -5.06 6.02 15.21
N ASP A 124 -6.14 6.38 15.89
CA ASP A 124 -7.39 6.74 15.24
C ASP A 124 -7.21 8.06 14.48
N SER A 125 -7.55 8.07 13.19
CA SER A 125 -7.31 9.24 12.35
C SER A 125 -8.21 10.44 12.69
N SER A 126 -9.24 10.26 13.51
CA SER A 126 -10.23 11.29 13.87
C SER A 126 -10.04 11.78 15.31
N THR A 127 -9.71 10.88 16.23
CA THR A 127 -9.56 11.20 17.66
C THR A 127 -8.10 11.27 18.12
N GLU A 128 -7.16 10.80 17.31
CA GLU A 128 -5.74 10.59 17.67
C GLU A 128 -5.53 9.62 18.84
N GLU A 129 -6.60 8.92 19.26
CA GLU A 129 -6.51 7.95 20.35
C GLU A 129 -5.85 6.64 19.89
N PRO A 130 -5.17 5.92 20.79
CA PRO A 130 -4.57 4.64 20.45
C PRO A 130 -5.61 3.61 20.00
N LEU A 131 -5.36 2.98 18.85
CA LEU A 131 -6.10 1.81 18.40
C LEU A 131 -5.40 0.52 18.86
N PRO A 132 -6.16 -0.53 19.20
CA PRO A 132 -5.57 -1.81 19.52
C PRO A 132 -4.87 -2.38 18.30
N ARG A 133 -3.68 -2.93 18.51
CA ARG A 133 -2.93 -3.61 17.47
C ARG A 133 -3.75 -4.73 16.85
N GLU A 134 -3.81 -4.77 15.52
CA GLU A 134 -4.41 -5.90 14.82
C GLU A 134 -3.49 -7.12 14.94
N GLU A 135 -3.98 -8.21 15.54
CA GLU A 135 -3.25 -9.48 15.56
C GLU A 135 -2.90 -9.93 14.12
N GLY A 136 -1.88 -10.76 13.95
CA GLY A 136 -1.47 -11.32 12.64
C GLY A 136 -1.08 -10.27 11.58
N VAL A 137 -0.81 -9.04 12.01
CA VAL A 137 -0.30 -7.95 11.19
C VAL A 137 1.13 -7.64 11.56
N HIS A 138 1.98 -7.68 10.54
CA HIS A 138 3.38 -7.35 10.62
C HIS A 138 3.64 -6.05 9.89
N TYR A 139 4.16 -5.04 10.58
CA TYR A 139 4.57 -3.78 9.96
C TYR A 139 6.03 -3.91 9.54
N GLN A 140 6.35 -3.53 8.31
CA GLN A 140 7.72 -3.60 7.77
C GLN A 140 8.10 -2.32 7.03
N THR A 141 9.39 -1.99 7.06
CA THR A 141 9.98 -0.93 6.27
C THR A 141 9.80 -1.23 4.79
N PHE A 142 9.34 -0.25 4.01
CA PHE A 142 9.17 -0.41 2.58
C PHE A 142 10.52 -0.75 1.90
N PRO A 143 10.60 -1.84 1.11
CA PRO A 143 11.87 -2.32 0.58
C PRO A 143 12.34 -1.46 -0.60
N ILE A 144 13.21 -0.50 -0.31
CA ILE A 144 13.98 0.26 -1.31
C ILE A 144 15.28 -0.54 -1.56
N CYS A 145 15.42 -1.10 -2.76
CA CYS A 145 16.58 -1.89 -3.20
C CYS A 145 17.35 -1.19 -4.30
#